data_AF-A0A835A4L0-F1
#
_entry.id   AF-A0A835A4L0-F1
#
_cell.length_a   1.000
_cell.length_b   1.000
_cell.length_c   1.000
_cell.angle_alpha   90.00
_cell.angle_beta   90.00
_cell.angle_gamma   90.00
#
_symmetry.space_group_name_H-M   'P 1'
#
loop_
_entity.id
_entity.type
_entity.pdbx_description
1 polymer ?
#
loop_
_entity_poly.entity_id
_entity_poly.type
_entity_poly.pdbx_seq_one_letter_code
_entity_poly.pdbx_strand_id
1 'polypeptide(L)'
;MGTPPPESAGTPRRFTVADLLRLRRPTTGAFSLHFPSAPAPTSRSPSRPRKKPKHAATAPGSTSGTAPFAPISHPVLLSGTLSHPSAAAPPGCRDNCFSFSDPTPSTSVSPAASVCCCLLDFDPTALGREIRVLAWNYLPSIRLHGAAGVLEVVRWCLAEEKPAPAPERSFLEIIPLHCPAQNPVLATRGCVFGVVRSVSVAFSVPQANAEKKSVSSVGFLAEILCCKCRRCKVSPPEAVQDHKFEAVKFVCFVDSACTWRPLMVWLVGRLVYVSGLKKKMVSVAERDSNTMLVSSSNTTISWCWSYRGNLPSDDSPEICSGAYAGVITGIYSQGQVVELDDTVCLLIDDLLLLPPHSLRVGAVVCC
;
A
#
# COMPACT_ATOMS: atom_id res chain seq x y z
N MET A 1 -10.06 45.03 -35.10
CA MET A 1 -10.24 43.78 -34.34
C MET A 1 -8.92 43.05 -34.33
N GLY A 2 -8.23 43.04 -33.19
CA GLY A 2 -7.10 42.14 -32.96
C GLY A 2 -7.45 41.33 -31.73
N THR A 3 -7.83 40.07 -31.93
CA THR A 3 -8.01 39.10 -30.85
C THR A 3 -6.65 38.94 -30.16
N PRO A 4 -6.55 39.10 -28.82
CA PRO A 4 -5.31 38.78 -28.13
C PRO A 4 -5.05 37.28 -28.24
N PRO A 5 -3.78 36.85 -28.30
CA PRO A 5 -3.43 35.44 -28.33
C PRO A 5 -3.91 34.76 -27.04
N PRO A 6 -4.28 33.47 -27.09
CA PRO A 6 -4.63 32.74 -25.88
C PRO A 6 -3.44 32.73 -24.92
N GLU A 7 -3.70 33.05 -23.64
CA GLU A 7 -2.73 32.91 -22.57
C GLU A 7 -2.05 31.54 -22.65
N SER A 8 -0.72 31.56 -22.67
CA SER A 8 0.07 30.34 -22.57
C SER A 8 -0.32 29.63 -21.28
N ALA A 9 -0.81 28.40 -21.37
CA ALA A 9 -0.93 27.52 -20.22
C ALA A 9 0.48 27.37 -19.63
N GLY A 10 0.75 28.11 -18.55
CA GLY A 10 2.05 28.13 -17.89
C GLY A 10 2.46 26.69 -17.52
N THR A 11 3.70 26.33 -17.82
CA THR A 11 4.25 25.03 -17.43
C THR A 11 4.08 24.86 -15.91
N PRO A 12 3.50 23.72 -15.45
CA PRO A 12 3.25 23.52 -14.04
C PRO A 12 4.56 23.56 -13.25
N ARG A 13 4.54 24.21 -12.09
CA ARG A 13 5.73 24.32 -11.24
C ARG A 13 6.14 22.92 -10.77
N ARG A 14 7.42 22.58 -10.90
CA ARG A 14 7.97 21.31 -10.39
C ARG A 14 8.22 21.42 -8.89
N PHE A 15 7.73 20.44 -8.13
CA PHE A 15 8.08 20.21 -6.73
C PHE A 15 9.01 19.01 -6.64
N THR A 16 9.95 19.08 -5.70
CA THR A 16 10.79 17.94 -5.31
C THR A 16 10.29 17.34 -4.00
N VAL A 17 10.69 16.10 -3.69
CA VAL A 17 10.51 15.49 -2.37
C VAL A 17 11.21 16.34 -1.31
N ALA A 18 12.41 16.88 -1.60
CA ALA A 18 13.07 17.81 -0.71
C ALA A 18 12.21 19.05 -0.37
N ASP A 19 11.47 19.59 -1.34
CA ASP A 19 10.53 20.70 -1.09
C ASP A 19 9.33 20.26 -0.25
N LEU A 20 8.79 19.05 -0.47
CA LEU A 20 7.74 18.48 0.38
C LEU A 20 8.18 18.36 1.83
N LEU A 21 9.37 17.83 2.07
CA LEU A 21 9.91 17.63 3.42
C LEU A 21 10.14 18.95 4.19
N ARG A 22 10.23 20.08 3.48
CA ARG A 22 10.29 21.42 4.10
C ARG A 22 8.91 21.93 4.54
N LEU A 23 7.82 21.36 4.04
CA LEU A 23 6.47 21.72 4.45
C LEU A 23 6.21 21.24 5.88
N ARG A 24 5.77 22.17 6.74
CA ARG A 24 5.49 21.91 8.16
C ARG A 24 4.01 21.69 8.47
N ARG A 25 3.15 21.70 7.45
CA ARG A 25 1.69 21.52 7.60
C ARG A 25 1.15 20.54 6.56
N PRO A 26 0.04 19.83 6.86
CA PRO A 26 -0.69 19.06 5.86
C PRO A 26 -0.95 19.91 4.61
N THR A 27 -0.54 19.42 3.44
CA THR A 27 -0.62 20.16 2.17
C THR A 27 -1.15 19.26 1.06
N THR A 28 -2.00 19.78 0.18
CA THR A 28 -2.53 19.03 -0.97
C THR A 28 -2.20 19.70 -2.29
N GLY A 29 -1.68 18.89 -3.23
CA GLY A 29 -1.44 19.26 -4.62
C GLY A 29 -2.62 18.89 -5.54
N ALA A 30 -3.81 18.71 -4.98
CA ALA A 30 -5.01 18.26 -5.70
C ALA A 30 -5.79 19.40 -6.39
N PHE A 31 -5.10 20.44 -6.89
CA PHE A 31 -5.75 21.65 -7.43
C PHE A 31 -6.81 21.37 -8.52
N SER A 32 -6.60 20.34 -9.33
CA SER A 32 -7.52 19.93 -10.41
C SER A 32 -8.58 18.91 -9.98
N LEU A 33 -8.60 18.46 -8.72
CA LEU A 33 -9.62 17.56 -8.17
C LEU A 33 -10.81 18.32 -7.58
N HIS A 34 -10.99 19.60 -7.91
CA HIS A 34 -12.27 20.27 -7.69
C HIS A 34 -13.36 19.49 -8.43
N PHE A 35 -14.01 18.59 -7.71
CA PHE A 35 -15.27 17.99 -8.12
C PHE A 35 -16.19 19.15 -8.55
N PRO A 36 -16.85 19.08 -9.72
CA PRO A 36 -17.94 20.00 -9.96
C PRO A 36 -18.90 19.79 -8.78
N SER A 37 -19.08 20.86 -7.99
CA SER A 37 -20.06 20.85 -6.91
C SER A 37 -21.36 20.30 -7.51
N ALA A 38 -21.87 19.20 -6.95
CA ALA A 38 -23.18 18.70 -7.33
C ALA A 38 -24.13 19.91 -7.33
N PRO A 39 -24.90 20.14 -8.41
CA PRO A 39 -25.76 21.30 -8.47
C PRO A 39 -26.66 21.26 -7.25
N ALA A 40 -26.57 22.32 -6.43
CA ALA A 40 -27.49 22.53 -5.32
C ALA A 40 -28.92 22.35 -5.86
N PRO A 41 -29.78 21.55 -5.20
CA PRO A 41 -31.15 21.40 -5.66
C PRO A 41 -31.79 22.78 -5.63
N THR A 42 -32.08 23.31 -6.81
CA THR A 42 -32.77 24.57 -6.99
C THR A 42 -34.19 24.37 -6.45
N SER A 43 -34.41 24.80 -5.22
CA SER A 43 -35.75 24.82 -4.63
C SER A 43 -36.60 25.87 -5.33
N ARG A 44 -37.43 25.44 -6.27
CA ARG A 44 -38.60 26.20 -6.74
C ARG A 44 -39.86 25.43 -6.41
N SER A 45 -40.44 25.71 -5.24
CA SER A 45 -41.89 25.61 -5.03
C SER A 45 -42.30 26.41 -3.77
N PRO A 46 -43.44 27.12 -3.77
CA PRO A 46 -43.77 28.08 -2.73
C PRO A 46 -44.53 27.47 -1.54
N SER A 47 -44.18 27.98 -0.34
CA SER A 47 -45.02 28.17 0.85
C SER A 47 -45.81 26.99 1.47
N ARG A 48 -45.41 26.59 2.68
CA ARG A 48 -46.27 26.62 3.90
C ARG A 48 -45.44 26.42 5.19
N PRO A 49 -45.82 27.04 6.32
CA PRO A 49 -44.96 27.11 7.50
C PRO A 49 -45.21 25.93 8.45
N ARG A 50 -44.16 25.25 8.92
CA ARG A 50 -44.29 24.32 10.05
C ARG A 50 -43.15 24.49 11.06
N LYS A 51 -43.57 25.05 12.21
CA LYS A 51 -43.04 25.11 13.57
C LYS A 51 -41.62 24.57 13.82
N LYS A 52 -40.77 25.45 14.37
CA LYS A 52 -39.49 25.15 15.04
C LYS A 52 -39.69 24.17 16.20
N PRO A 53 -38.87 23.12 16.34
CA PRO A 53 -38.53 22.56 17.64
C PRO A 53 -37.29 23.27 18.19
N LYS A 54 -37.46 23.95 19.33
CA LYS A 54 -36.36 24.39 20.18
C LYS A 54 -35.81 23.14 20.89
N HIS A 55 -34.60 22.72 20.54
CA HIS A 55 -33.72 22.04 21.48
C HIS A 55 -32.30 22.56 21.26
N ALA A 56 -31.91 23.51 22.11
CA ALA A 56 -30.52 23.83 22.35
C ALA A 56 -29.97 22.69 23.22
N ALA A 57 -29.10 21.87 22.64
CA ALA A 57 -28.14 21.08 23.39
C ALA A 57 -26.77 21.71 23.12
N THR A 58 -26.27 22.41 24.13
CA THR A 58 -24.93 22.97 24.17
C THR A 58 -23.94 21.79 24.15
N ALA A 59 -23.37 21.50 22.99
CA ALA A 59 -22.27 20.53 22.90
C ALA A 59 -21.01 21.14 23.54
N PRO A 60 -20.33 20.45 24.47
CA PRO A 60 -19.00 20.84 24.92
C PRO A 60 -18.02 20.74 23.75
N GLY A 61 -17.17 21.74 23.58
CA GLY A 61 -16.26 21.85 22.44
C GLY A 61 -15.30 20.68 22.31
N SER A 62 -15.47 19.87 21.27
CA SER A 62 -14.45 18.99 20.72
C SER A 62 -13.71 19.72 19.60
N THR A 63 -12.76 20.57 19.96
CA THR A 63 -11.74 21.04 19.02
C THR A 63 -10.74 19.90 18.76
N SER A 64 -11.17 18.90 17.99
CA SER A 64 -10.27 18.00 17.26
C SER A 64 -10.49 18.29 15.78
N GLY A 65 -10.20 19.54 15.40
CA GLY A 65 -10.28 19.96 14.01
C GLY A 65 -9.16 19.29 13.26
N THR A 66 -9.48 18.33 12.40
CA THR A 66 -8.63 17.89 11.31
C THR A 66 -8.19 19.16 10.59
N ALA A 67 -6.94 19.58 10.73
CA ALA A 67 -6.44 20.72 9.98
C ALA A 67 -6.60 20.35 8.50
N PRO A 68 -7.49 21.00 7.74
CA PRO A 68 -7.72 20.65 6.35
C PRO A 68 -6.39 20.80 5.60
N PHE A 69 -6.09 19.87 4.70
CA PHE A 69 -4.89 19.98 3.87
C PHE A 69 -4.87 21.35 3.19
N ALA A 70 -3.81 22.11 3.41
CA ALA A 70 -3.66 23.41 2.79
C ALA A 70 -3.50 23.22 1.27
N PRO A 71 -4.43 23.72 0.43
CA PRO A 71 -4.33 23.52 -1.00
C PRO A 71 -3.21 24.38 -1.58
N ILE A 72 -2.46 23.83 -2.53
CA ILE A 72 -1.59 24.64 -3.38
C ILE A 72 -2.45 25.33 -4.44
N SER A 73 -2.33 26.65 -4.54
CA SER A 73 -3.18 27.51 -5.39
C SER A 73 -2.92 27.40 -6.89
N HIS A 74 -2.07 26.48 -7.33
CA HIS A 74 -1.68 26.30 -8.72
C HIS A 74 -1.30 24.84 -8.97
N PRO A 75 -1.38 24.36 -10.24
CA PRO A 75 -0.92 23.04 -10.60
C PRO A 75 0.57 22.84 -10.27
N VAL A 76 0.87 21.78 -9.53
CA VAL A 76 2.22 21.39 -9.15
C VAL A 76 2.47 19.97 -9.61
N LEU A 77 3.56 19.77 -10.35
CA LEU A 77 4.01 18.46 -10.80
C LEU A 77 5.09 17.95 -9.84
N LEU A 78 4.86 16.77 -9.27
CA LEU A 78 5.87 16.05 -8.49
C LEU A 78 6.32 14.84 -9.31
N SER A 79 7.62 14.71 -9.53
CA SER A 79 8.21 13.57 -10.25
C SER A 79 9.25 12.89 -9.37
N GLY A 80 9.32 11.57 -9.44
CA GLY A 80 10.26 10.80 -8.64
C GLY A 80 10.14 9.31 -8.87
N THR A 81 11.06 8.57 -8.27
CA THR A 81 11.15 7.12 -8.42
C THR A 81 10.37 6.43 -7.31
N LEU A 82 9.50 5.49 -7.71
CA LEU A 82 8.81 4.62 -6.76
C LEU A 82 9.67 3.40 -6.43
N SER A 83 9.81 3.04 -5.17
CA SER A 83 10.65 1.93 -4.73
C SER A 83 10.06 1.20 -3.53
N HIS A 84 10.57 -0.01 -3.28
CA HIS A 84 10.31 -0.73 -2.03
C HIS A 84 10.78 0.11 -0.82
N PRO A 85 10.15 -0.06 0.35
CA PRO A 85 10.58 0.65 1.55
C PRO A 85 12.08 0.47 1.81
N SER A 86 12.74 1.58 2.13
CA SER A 86 14.15 1.58 2.48
C SER A 86 14.38 0.83 3.80
N ALA A 87 15.48 0.09 3.92
CA ALA A 87 15.89 -0.51 5.18
C ALA A 87 16.13 0.55 6.29
N ALA A 88 16.42 1.79 5.90
CA ALA A 88 16.58 2.94 6.79
C ALA A 88 15.26 3.65 7.15
N ALA A 89 14.12 3.21 6.60
CA ALA A 89 12.82 3.80 6.92
C ALA A 89 12.43 3.53 8.38
N PRO A 90 11.65 4.42 9.02
CA PRO A 90 11.15 4.19 10.37
C PRO A 90 10.40 2.84 10.47
N PRO A 91 10.48 2.13 11.60
CA PRO A 91 9.86 0.80 11.75
C PRO A 91 8.36 0.78 11.41
N GLY A 92 7.61 1.82 11.80
CA GLY A 92 6.19 1.93 11.47
C GLY A 92 5.90 2.06 9.97
N CYS A 93 6.88 2.48 9.15
CA CYS A 93 6.73 2.66 7.70
C CYS A 93 7.28 1.49 6.89
N ARG A 94 8.36 0.89 7.39
CA ARG A 94 9.19 -0.07 6.64
C ARG A 94 8.40 -1.25 6.08
N ASP A 95 7.35 -1.68 6.78
CA ASP A 95 6.57 -2.85 6.41
C ASP A 95 5.13 -2.49 5.94
N ASN A 96 4.86 -1.19 5.74
CA ASN A 96 3.52 -0.65 5.44
C ASN A 96 3.46 0.33 4.25
N CYS A 97 4.58 0.95 3.86
CA CYS A 97 4.60 1.99 2.83
C CYS A 97 5.65 1.72 1.75
N PHE A 98 5.42 2.25 0.55
CA PHE A 98 6.47 2.37 -0.46
C PHE A 98 7.36 3.57 -0.17
N SER A 99 8.49 3.67 -0.87
CA SER A 99 9.38 4.84 -0.81
C SER A 99 9.32 5.61 -2.13
N PHE A 100 9.06 6.92 -2.04
CA PHE A 100 9.11 7.83 -3.17
C PHE A 100 10.29 8.77 -3.00
N SER A 101 11.18 8.84 -3.98
CA SER A 101 12.40 9.65 -3.90
C SER A 101 12.56 10.58 -5.08
N ASP A 102 13.27 11.68 -4.87
CA ASP A 102 13.71 12.55 -5.96
C ASP A 102 14.56 11.76 -6.98
N PRO A 103 14.53 12.14 -8.27
CA PRO A 103 15.40 11.55 -9.27
C PRO A 103 16.86 11.74 -8.87
N THR A 104 17.64 10.66 -8.78
CA THR A 104 19.07 10.73 -8.48
C THR A 104 19.82 11.31 -9.71
N PRO A 105 20.47 12.48 -9.61
CA PRO A 105 21.38 12.92 -10.65
C PRO A 105 22.57 11.98 -10.70
N SER A 106 23.04 11.63 -11.90
CA SER A 106 24.16 10.70 -12.15
C SER A 106 25.51 11.12 -11.51
N THR A 107 25.59 12.29 -10.91
CA THR A 107 26.80 12.89 -10.32
C THR A 107 26.68 13.17 -8.81
N SER A 108 25.59 12.79 -8.15
CA SER A 108 25.38 13.08 -6.71
C SER A 108 26.03 12.03 -5.79
N VAL A 109 26.83 12.49 -4.83
CA VAL A 109 27.39 11.69 -3.72
C VAL A 109 26.41 11.59 -2.54
N SER A 110 25.36 12.43 -2.50
CA SER A 110 24.35 12.41 -1.44
C SER A 110 23.13 11.57 -1.83
N PRO A 111 22.53 10.82 -0.89
CA PRO A 111 21.32 10.07 -1.15
C PRO A 111 20.17 11.02 -1.49
N ALA A 112 19.34 10.65 -2.47
CA ALA A 112 18.15 11.42 -2.83
C ALA A 112 17.19 11.54 -1.64
N ALA A 113 16.55 12.69 -1.50
CA ALA A 113 15.48 12.87 -0.51
C ALA A 113 14.36 11.87 -0.80
N SER A 114 13.85 11.23 0.25
CA SER A 114 12.79 10.23 0.15
C SER A 114 11.71 10.45 1.19
N VAL A 115 10.50 10.01 0.85
CA VAL A 115 9.30 10.11 1.68
C VAL A 115 8.53 8.79 1.63
N CYS A 116 7.90 8.42 2.74
CA CYS A 116 7.01 7.27 2.76
C CYS A 116 5.80 7.59 1.87
N CYS A 117 5.34 6.63 1.08
CA CYS A 117 4.22 6.87 0.19
C CYS A 117 3.25 5.69 0.12
N CYS A 118 2.00 6.03 -0.15
CA CYS A 118 0.95 5.09 -0.53
C CYS A 118 0.33 5.58 -1.84
N LEU A 119 0.11 4.66 -2.78
CA LEU A 119 -0.44 4.98 -4.09
C LEU A 119 -1.85 4.40 -4.18
N LEU A 120 -2.82 5.26 -4.46
CA LEU A 120 -4.11 4.82 -4.97
C LEU A 120 -3.92 4.29 -6.38
N ASP A 121 -4.66 3.23 -6.72
CA ASP A 121 -4.54 2.51 -7.99
C ASP A 121 -3.09 2.13 -8.33
N PHE A 122 -2.35 1.65 -7.32
CA PHE A 122 -0.99 1.17 -7.49
C PHE A 122 -0.90 0.12 -8.61
N ASP A 123 0.16 0.20 -9.42
CA ASP A 123 0.52 -0.78 -10.44
C ASP A 123 1.95 -1.26 -10.15
N PRO A 124 2.17 -2.58 -9.94
CA PRO A 124 3.50 -3.15 -9.72
C PRO A 124 4.53 -2.79 -10.80
N THR A 125 4.10 -2.49 -12.03
CA THR A 125 4.99 -2.09 -13.12
C THR A 125 5.64 -0.72 -12.90
N ALA A 126 5.16 0.08 -11.96
CA ALA A 126 5.75 1.37 -11.58
C ALA A 126 6.93 1.24 -10.60
N LEU A 127 7.09 0.08 -9.95
CA LEU A 127 8.20 -0.14 -9.03
C LEU A 127 9.54 -0.04 -9.75
N GLY A 128 10.46 0.74 -9.18
CA GLY A 128 11.77 1.04 -9.74
C GLY A 128 11.77 2.07 -10.87
N ARG A 129 10.61 2.64 -11.23
CA ARG A 129 10.48 3.59 -12.34
C ARG A 129 10.10 4.99 -11.86
N GLU A 130 10.38 5.96 -12.71
CA GLU A 130 9.96 7.34 -12.49
C GLU A 130 8.46 7.49 -12.80
N ILE A 131 7.73 8.05 -11.84
CA ILE A 131 6.32 8.40 -11.99
C ILE A 131 6.14 9.92 -11.89
N ARG A 132 5.13 10.42 -12.59
CA ARG A 132 4.60 11.77 -12.46
C ARG A 132 3.35 11.73 -11.59
N VAL A 133 3.38 12.41 -10.47
CA VAL A 133 2.27 12.51 -9.53
C VAL A 133 1.45 13.75 -9.89
N LEU A 134 0.18 13.50 -10.22
CA LEU A 134 -0.77 14.50 -10.74
C LEU A 134 -1.70 15.05 -9.65
N ALA A 135 -1.95 14.26 -8.60
CA ALA A 135 -2.70 14.69 -7.43
C ALA A 135 -2.20 13.93 -6.20
N TRP A 136 -2.04 14.64 -5.09
CA TRP A 136 -1.44 14.08 -3.88
C TRP A 136 -1.81 14.87 -2.62
N ASN A 137 -1.69 14.20 -1.48
CA ASN A 137 -1.75 14.78 -0.14
C ASN A 137 -0.44 14.48 0.60
N TYR A 138 0.14 15.48 1.25
CA TYR A 138 1.33 15.32 2.07
C TYR A 138 1.01 15.61 3.53
N LEU A 139 1.31 14.64 4.39
CA LEU A 139 1.20 14.74 5.84
C LEU A 139 2.61 14.79 6.44
N PRO A 140 3.05 15.92 7.00
CA PRO A 140 4.34 16.01 7.67
C PRO A 140 4.35 15.14 8.94
N SER A 141 5.53 14.66 9.35
CA SER A 141 5.67 13.98 10.64
C SER A 141 5.48 15.01 11.78
N ILE A 142 4.37 14.89 12.50
CA ILE A 142 4.02 15.79 13.63
C ILE A 142 4.69 15.31 14.93
N ARG A 143 5.01 14.01 15.04
CA ARG A 143 5.41 13.38 16.30
C ARG A 143 6.93 13.15 16.47
N LEU A 144 7.71 13.22 15.41
CA LEU A 144 9.14 12.92 15.44
C LEU A 144 9.92 13.99 14.69
N HIS A 145 10.67 14.80 15.44
CA HIS A 145 11.67 15.72 14.90
C HIS A 145 12.73 14.93 14.10
N GLY A 146 12.46 14.68 12.82
CA GLY A 146 13.38 14.00 11.90
C GLY A 146 12.83 12.80 11.13
N ALA A 147 11.60 12.33 11.40
CA ALA A 147 10.99 11.29 10.55
C ALA A 147 10.40 11.91 9.28
N ALA A 148 10.58 11.25 8.14
CA ALA A 148 9.94 11.65 6.89
C ALA A 148 8.41 11.56 7.05
N GLY A 149 7.68 12.57 6.53
CA GLY A 149 6.21 12.52 6.45
C GLY A 149 5.70 11.41 5.52
N VAL A 150 4.39 11.39 5.28
CA VAL A 150 3.76 10.46 4.32
C VAL A 150 3.14 11.23 3.15
N LEU A 151 3.36 10.71 1.95
CA LEU A 151 2.79 11.17 0.69
C LEU A 151 1.71 10.19 0.23
N GLU A 152 0.47 10.64 0.21
CA GLU A 152 -0.64 9.93 -0.42
C GLU A 152 -0.74 10.36 -1.88
N VAL A 153 -0.37 9.45 -2.78
CA VAL A 153 -0.46 9.65 -4.22
C VAL A 153 -1.85 9.23 -4.66
N VAL A 154 -2.66 10.21 -5.07
CA VAL A 154 -4.06 10.00 -5.47
C VAL A 154 -4.18 9.70 -6.95
N ARG A 155 -3.38 10.39 -7.77
CA ARG A 155 -3.36 10.20 -9.22
C ARG A 155 -1.94 10.32 -9.74
N TRP A 156 -1.54 9.43 -10.62
CA TRP A 156 -0.20 9.39 -11.16
C TRP A 156 -0.18 8.76 -12.56
N CYS A 157 0.94 8.91 -13.26
CA CYS A 157 1.25 8.18 -14.49
C CYS A 157 2.76 7.90 -14.57
N LEU A 158 3.17 6.96 -15.43
CA LEU A 158 4.58 6.73 -15.73
C LEU A 158 5.17 7.95 -16.47
N ALA A 159 6.41 8.31 -16.15
CA ALA A 159 7.06 9.48 -16.77
C ALA A 159 7.42 9.27 -18.26
N GLU A 160 7.56 8.00 -18.68
CA GLU A 160 7.83 7.59 -20.06
C GLU A 160 6.57 7.74 -20.93
N GLU A 161 6.55 8.79 -21.77
CA GLU A 161 5.40 9.20 -22.57
C GLU A 161 5.26 8.48 -23.92
N LYS A 162 6.24 7.66 -24.33
CA LYS A 162 6.13 6.87 -25.56
C LYS A 162 5.58 5.49 -25.24
N PRO A 163 4.39 5.12 -25.74
CA PRO A 163 4.03 3.72 -25.80
C PRO A 163 5.01 3.07 -26.78
N ALA A 164 6.05 2.42 -26.26
CA ALA A 164 6.62 1.30 -27.01
C ALA A 164 5.43 0.39 -27.38
N PRO A 165 5.39 -0.20 -28.59
CA PRO A 165 4.34 -1.15 -28.94
C PRO A 165 4.25 -2.14 -27.79
N ALA A 166 3.09 -2.21 -27.14
CA ALA A 166 2.93 -3.01 -25.93
C ALA A 166 3.39 -4.43 -26.32
N PRO A 167 4.48 -4.95 -25.73
CA PRO A 167 4.85 -6.33 -25.97
C PRO A 167 3.61 -7.17 -25.65
N GLU A 168 3.39 -8.27 -26.38
CA GLU A 168 2.32 -9.21 -26.05
C GLU A 168 2.41 -9.50 -24.56
N ARG A 169 1.41 -8.99 -23.82
CA ARG A 169 1.45 -9.01 -22.37
C ARG A 169 1.25 -10.46 -21.96
N SER A 170 2.31 -11.05 -21.42
CA SER A 170 2.27 -12.39 -20.89
C SER A 170 1.17 -12.50 -19.83
N PHE A 171 0.62 -13.70 -19.67
CA PHE A 171 -0.41 -13.96 -18.67
C PHE A 171 0.05 -13.58 -17.26
N LEU A 172 1.33 -13.83 -16.96
CA LEU A 172 2.01 -13.42 -15.74
C LEU A 172 3.12 -12.42 -16.06
N GLU A 173 3.15 -11.32 -15.32
CA GLU A 173 4.21 -10.32 -15.40
C GLU A 173 5.07 -10.40 -14.14
N ILE A 174 6.40 -10.45 -14.31
CA ILE A 174 7.35 -10.49 -13.20
C ILE A 174 7.42 -9.10 -12.56
N ILE A 175 7.20 -9.04 -11.25
CA ILE A 175 7.31 -7.80 -10.48
C ILE A 175 8.79 -7.52 -10.24
N PRO A 176 9.27 -6.28 -10.49
CA PRO A 176 10.65 -5.92 -10.18
C PRO A 176 10.86 -5.84 -8.66
N LEU A 177 11.54 -6.86 -8.14
CA LEU A 177 11.91 -6.97 -6.72
C LEU A 177 13.40 -6.66 -6.55
N HIS A 178 13.74 -5.90 -5.52
CA HIS A 178 15.14 -5.67 -5.18
C HIS A 178 15.68 -6.87 -4.37
N CYS A 179 16.33 -7.81 -5.06
CA CYS A 179 17.00 -8.96 -4.44
C CYS A 179 18.52 -8.82 -4.56
N PRO A 180 19.29 -8.86 -3.45
CA PRO A 180 20.74 -8.94 -3.52
C PRO A 180 21.18 -10.29 -4.11
N ALA A 181 21.90 -10.22 -5.23
CA ALA A 181 22.66 -11.24 -5.98
C ALA A 181 22.00 -12.63 -6.22
N GLN A 182 21.93 -12.98 -7.50
CA GLN A 182 21.42 -14.25 -8.01
C GLN A 182 22.41 -15.39 -7.73
N ASN A 183 21.97 -16.41 -6.99
CA ASN A 183 22.67 -17.69 -6.90
C ASN A 183 22.09 -18.65 -7.94
N PRO A 184 22.90 -19.53 -8.57
CA PRO A 184 22.44 -20.43 -9.62
C PRO A 184 21.19 -21.22 -9.21
N VAL A 185 20.28 -21.38 -10.17
CA VAL A 185 18.96 -21.98 -9.97
C VAL A 185 19.11 -23.46 -9.61
N LEU A 186 19.00 -23.77 -8.31
CA LEU A 186 18.92 -25.15 -7.84
C LEU A 186 17.55 -25.74 -8.17
N ALA A 187 17.53 -26.98 -8.67
CA ALA A 187 16.33 -27.72 -9.07
C ALA A 187 15.34 -28.05 -7.92
N THR A 188 15.66 -27.72 -6.67
CA THR A 188 14.88 -28.06 -5.46
C THR A 188 14.03 -26.92 -4.91
N ARG A 189 13.95 -25.78 -5.60
CA ARG A 189 13.19 -24.61 -5.12
C ARG A 189 11.69 -24.80 -5.32
N GLY A 190 10.91 -24.49 -4.29
CA GLY A 190 9.45 -24.53 -4.31
C GLY A 190 8.86 -23.35 -5.07
N CYS A 191 7.65 -23.54 -5.60
CA CYS A 191 6.80 -22.48 -6.11
C CYS A 191 5.35 -22.67 -5.67
N VAL A 192 4.58 -21.59 -5.77
CA VAL A 192 3.13 -21.57 -5.59
C VAL A 192 2.48 -20.73 -6.67
N PHE A 193 1.31 -21.17 -7.10
CA PHE A 193 0.44 -20.43 -7.99
C PHE A 193 -0.94 -20.38 -7.37
N GLY A 194 -1.50 -19.19 -7.18
CA GLY A 194 -2.78 -19.04 -6.50
C GLY A 194 -3.20 -17.62 -6.24
N VAL A 195 -4.36 -17.46 -5.61
CA VAL A 195 -4.91 -16.15 -5.22
C VAL A 195 -4.44 -15.81 -3.81
N VAL A 196 -3.91 -14.61 -3.61
CA VAL A 196 -3.55 -14.14 -2.26
C VAL A 196 -4.84 -13.89 -1.47
N ARG A 197 -5.05 -14.62 -0.37
CA ARG A 197 -6.23 -14.49 0.49
C ARG A 197 -6.05 -13.44 1.55
N SER A 198 -4.92 -13.50 2.25
CA SER A 198 -4.64 -12.64 3.39
C SER A 198 -3.13 -12.44 3.52
N VAL A 199 -2.75 -11.34 4.18
CA VAL A 199 -1.36 -11.02 4.50
C VAL A 199 -1.31 -10.62 5.96
N SER A 200 -0.52 -11.33 6.75
CA SER A 200 -0.39 -11.05 8.17
C SER A 200 0.31 -9.71 8.40
N VAL A 201 0.19 -9.22 9.63
CA VAL A 201 1.11 -8.22 10.20
C VAL A 201 2.54 -8.75 10.18
N ALA A 202 3.52 -7.84 10.24
CA ALA A 202 4.92 -8.22 10.40
C ALA A 202 5.17 -8.68 11.85
N PHE A 203 5.93 -9.75 12.02
CA PHE A 203 6.24 -10.32 13.32
C PHE A 203 7.72 -10.71 13.42
N SER A 204 8.22 -10.84 14.65
CA SER A 204 9.57 -11.34 14.92
C SER A 204 9.64 -12.84 14.67
N VAL A 205 10.58 -13.26 13.84
CA VAL A 205 10.87 -14.66 13.54
C VAL A 205 11.98 -15.15 14.47
N PRO A 206 11.70 -16.07 15.41
CA PRO A 206 12.74 -16.59 16.29
C PRO A 206 13.77 -17.42 15.49
N GLN A 207 15.06 -17.14 15.69
CA GLN A 207 16.15 -17.91 15.10
C GLN A 207 16.66 -18.96 16.10
N ALA A 208 16.71 -20.23 15.66
CA ALA A 208 17.09 -21.37 16.51
C ALA A 208 18.56 -21.37 16.98
N ASN A 209 19.45 -20.62 16.32
CA ASN A 209 20.90 -20.58 16.60
C ASN A 209 21.39 -19.17 16.96
N ALA A 210 20.61 -18.43 17.74
CA ALA A 210 21.04 -17.13 18.24
C ALA A 210 22.03 -17.30 19.40
N GLU A 211 23.30 -17.63 19.09
CA GLU A 211 24.38 -17.32 20.02
C GLU A 211 24.40 -15.80 20.23
N LYS A 212 24.25 -15.41 21.49
CA LYS A 212 24.31 -14.06 22.09
C LYS A 212 24.55 -12.91 21.11
N LYS A 213 23.48 -12.11 20.87
CA LYS A 213 23.39 -10.80 20.17
C LYS A 213 23.01 -10.78 18.67
N SER A 214 22.39 -11.81 18.10
CA SER A 214 21.74 -11.63 16.78
C SER A 214 20.37 -10.95 16.92
N VAL A 215 20.14 -9.93 16.08
CA VAL A 215 18.86 -9.23 15.95
C VAL A 215 17.81 -10.24 15.45
N SER A 216 16.66 -10.34 16.12
CA SER A 216 15.55 -11.16 15.65
C SER A 216 15.18 -10.76 14.21
N SER A 217 15.12 -11.73 13.30
CA SER A 217 14.59 -11.50 11.94
C SER A 217 13.14 -11.02 12.03
N VAL A 218 12.72 -10.18 11.08
CA VAL A 218 11.32 -9.79 10.92
C VAL A 218 10.78 -10.43 9.65
N GLY A 219 9.52 -10.86 9.69
CA GLY A 219 8.85 -11.41 8.52
C GLY A 219 7.34 -11.30 8.60
N PHE A 220 6.67 -11.71 7.53
CA PHE A 220 5.22 -11.79 7.47
C PHE A 220 4.78 -13.05 6.71
N LEU A 221 3.52 -13.45 6.88
CA LEU A 221 2.91 -14.56 6.18
C LEU A 221 1.94 -14.07 5.13
N ALA A 222 1.98 -14.69 3.96
CA ALA A 222 0.91 -14.60 2.97
C ALA A 222 0.19 -15.95 2.91
N GLU A 223 -1.13 -15.90 3.04
CA GLU A 223 -2.00 -17.04 2.79
C GLU A 223 -2.40 -17.03 1.31
N ILE A 224 -2.13 -18.12 0.61
CA ILE A 224 -2.38 -18.24 -0.83
C ILE A 224 -3.26 -19.46 -1.10
N LEU A 225 -4.43 -19.23 -1.70
CA LEU A 225 -5.29 -20.29 -2.20
C LEU A 225 -4.74 -20.81 -3.52
N CYS A 226 -4.00 -21.90 -3.43
CA CYS A 226 -3.19 -22.43 -4.50
C CYS A 226 -3.94 -23.39 -5.41
N CYS A 227 -3.51 -23.41 -6.67
CA CYS A 227 -3.89 -24.43 -7.63
C CYS A 227 -3.25 -25.78 -7.30
N LYS A 228 -4.01 -26.88 -7.41
CA LYS A 228 -3.50 -28.25 -7.20
C LYS A 228 -2.92 -28.91 -8.46
N CYS A 229 -3.02 -28.28 -9.63
CA CYS A 229 -2.52 -28.82 -10.90
C CYS A 229 -1.04 -29.19 -10.81
N ARG A 230 -0.65 -30.33 -11.42
CA ARG A 230 0.75 -30.77 -11.42
C ARG A 230 1.68 -29.78 -12.12
N ARG A 231 1.22 -29.14 -13.20
CA ARG A 231 1.99 -28.14 -13.97
C ARG A 231 2.32 -26.89 -13.15
N CYS A 232 1.34 -26.34 -12.43
CA CYS A 232 1.51 -25.15 -11.59
C CYS A 232 2.48 -25.33 -10.40
N LYS A 233 2.91 -26.56 -10.11
CA LYS A 233 3.92 -26.87 -9.09
C LYS A 233 5.35 -26.79 -9.62
N VAL A 234 5.52 -26.62 -10.93
CA VAL A 234 6.83 -26.70 -11.60
C VAL A 234 7.08 -25.45 -12.45
N SER A 235 6.08 -24.98 -13.18
CA SER A 235 6.21 -23.86 -14.11
C SER A 235 5.09 -22.84 -13.91
N PRO A 236 5.32 -21.57 -14.30
CA PRO A 236 4.25 -20.59 -14.39
C PRO A 236 3.20 -21.08 -15.40
N PRO A 237 1.90 -20.92 -15.10
CA PRO A 237 0.83 -21.18 -16.05
C PRO A 237 0.77 -20.11 -17.15
N GLU A 238 0.12 -20.46 -18.25
CA GLU A 238 -0.03 -19.59 -19.44
C GLU A 238 -1.45 -19.01 -19.55
N ALA A 239 -2.41 -19.54 -18.78
CA ALA A 239 -3.80 -19.07 -18.74
C ALA A 239 -4.45 -19.40 -17.39
N VAL A 240 -5.62 -18.80 -17.10
CA VAL A 240 -6.44 -19.14 -15.91
C VAL A 240 -7.30 -20.40 -16.15
N GLN A 241 -7.62 -20.69 -17.42
CA GLN A 241 -8.55 -21.77 -17.78
C GLN A 241 -8.07 -23.11 -17.21
N ASP A 242 -8.99 -23.91 -16.69
CA ASP A 242 -8.76 -25.24 -16.10
C ASP A 242 -7.99 -25.29 -14.77
N HIS A 243 -7.78 -24.16 -14.09
CA HIS A 243 -7.19 -24.12 -12.76
C HIS A 243 -8.24 -24.09 -11.64
N LYS A 244 -8.15 -25.04 -10.71
CA LYS A 244 -8.95 -25.05 -9.47
C LYS A 244 -8.10 -24.67 -8.27
N PHE A 245 -8.52 -23.62 -7.56
CA PHE A 245 -7.86 -23.07 -6.38
C PHE A 245 -8.52 -23.63 -5.12
N GLU A 246 -7.89 -24.63 -4.51
CA GLU A 246 -8.50 -25.42 -3.42
C GLU A 246 -7.53 -25.75 -2.28
N ALA A 247 -6.25 -25.41 -2.41
CA ALA A 247 -5.23 -25.76 -1.43
C ALA A 247 -4.66 -24.48 -0.80
N VAL A 248 -4.97 -24.22 0.46
CA VAL A 248 -4.35 -23.12 1.20
C VAL A 248 -2.89 -23.46 1.48
N LYS A 249 -1.98 -22.51 1.22
CA LYS A 249 -0.57 -22.58 1.63
C LYS A 249 -0.13 -21.26 2.22
N PHE A 250 0.74 -21.34 3.21
CA PHE A 250 1.40 -20.18 3.80
C PHE A 250 2.80 -20.02 3.23
N VAL A 251 3.11 -18.80 2.78
CA VAL A 251 4.46 -18.40 2.37
C VAL A 251 4.99 -17.38 3.35
N CYS A 252 6.14 -17.67 3.96
CA CYS A 252 6.81 -16.78 4.90
C CYS A 252 7.85 -15.93 4.18
N PHE A 253 7.66 -14.61 4.22
CA PHE A 253 8.60 -13.63 3.69
C PHE A 253 9.43 -13.08 4.85
N VAL A 254 10.72 -13.33 4.83
CA VAL A 254 11.64 -12.98 5.93
C VAL A 254 12.75 -12.05 5.46
N ASP A 255 13.34 -11.33 6.41
CA ASP A 255 14.50 -10.45 6.22
C ASP A 255 14.23 -9.39 5.13
N SER A 256 15.06 -9.32 4.08
CA SER A 256 14.89 -8.33 3.00
C SER A 256 13.54 -8.44 2.30
N ALA A 257 12.95 -9.64 2.24
CA ALA A 257 11.65 -9.85 1.61
C ALA A 257 10.49 -9.32 2.46
N CYS A 258 10.71 -8.98 3.74
CA CYS A 258 9.71 -8.32 4.59
C CYS A 258 9.27 -6.96 4.01
N THR A 259 10.18 -6.26 3.32
CA THR A 259 9.90 -4.99 2.63
C THR A 259 8.86 -5.12 1.51
N TRP A 260 8.53 -6.35 1.07
CA TRP A 260 7.52 -6.59 0.04
C TRP A 260 6.10 -6.69 0.61
N ARG A 261 5.93 -6.51 1.93
CA ARG A 261 4.61 -6.57 2.56
C ARG A 261 3.60 -5.59 1.96
N PRO A 262 3.91 -4.30 1.68
CA PRO A 262 2.96 -3.39 1.05
C PRO A 262 2.49 -3.88 -0.33
N LEU A 263 3.40 -4.47 -1.10
CA LEU A 263 3.09 -5.11 -2.37
C LEU A 263 2.16 -6.32 -2.19
N MET A 264 2.47 -7.20 -1.23
CA MET A 264 1.67 -8.39 -0.96
C MET A 264 0.25 -8.04 -0.48
N VAL A 265 0.11 -7.01 0.36
CA VAL A 265 -1.20 -6.48 0.79
C VAL A 265 -2.01 -6.01 -0.42
N TRP A 266 -1.39 -5.29 -1.36
CA TRP A 266 -2.06 -4.88 -2.60
C TRP A 266 -2.43 -6.07 -3.52
N LEU A 267 -1.67 -7.16 -3.45
CA LEU A 267 -1.93 -8.38 -4.22
C LEU A 267 -3.07 -9.23 -3.64
N VAL A 268 -3.67 -8.88 -2.49
CA VAL A 268 -4.85 -9.56 -1.95
C VAL A 268 -5.98 -9.58 -2.99
N GLY A 269 -6.56 -10.76 -3.23
CA GLY A 269 -7.56 -11.01 -4.27
C GLY A 269 -7.00 -11.16 -5.69
N ARG A 270 -5.68 -10.99 -5.88
CA ARG A 270 -5.01 -11.16 -7.17
C ARG A 270 -4.32 -12.50 -7.29
N LEU A 271 -4.18 -12.94 -8.53
CA LEU A 271 -3.52 -14.19 -8.89
C LEU A 271 -2.02 -13.96 -9.01
N VAL A 272 -1.25 -14.77 -8.29
CA VAL A 272 0.21 -14.67 -8.21
C VAL A 272 0.88 -16.01 -8.48
N TYR A 273 2.08 -15.93 -9.01
CA TYR A 273 3.04 -17.02 -9.08
C TYR A 273 4.28 -16.62 -8.28
N VAL A 274 4.57 -17.32 -7.20
CA VAL A 274 5.76 -17.08 -6.38
C VAL A 274 6.70 -18.26 -6.54
N SER A 275 7.92 -18.00 -7.00
CA SER A 275 8.93 -19.03 -7.26
C SER A 275 10.20 -18.78 -6.46
N GLY A 276 11.15 -19.72 -6.51
CA GLY A 276 12.42 -19.58 -5.80
C GLY A 276 12.29 -19.70 -4.27
N LEU A 277 11.23 -20.36 -3.78
CA LEU A 277 10.99 -20.56 -2.35
C LEU A 277 11.84 -21.71 -1.81
N LYS A 278 12.29 -21.60 -0.56
CA LYS A 278 12.91 -22.71 0.18
C LYS A 278 11.83 -23.47 0.93
N LYS A 279 11.89 -24.80 0.90
CA LYS A 279 11.11 -25.65 1.79
C LYS A 279 11.87 -25.79 3.11
N LYS A 280 11.26 -25.38 4.21
CA LYS A 280 11.82 -25.53 5.56
C LYS A 280 10.86 -26.38 6.38
N MET A 281 11.37 -27.43 7.01
CA MET A 281 10.56 -28.13 8.01
C MET A 281 10.48 -27.30 9.28
N VAL A 282 9.27 -27.14 9.80
CA VAL A 282 8.96 -26.45 11.04
C VAL A 282 8.24 -27.46 11.92
N SER A 283 8.83 -27.78 13.08
CA SER A 283 8.17 -28.58 14.10
C SER A 283 7.24 -27.68 14.90
N VAL A 284 5.95 -27.99 14.89
CA VAL A 284 4.94 -27.34 15.73
C VAL A 284 4.69 -28.28 16.91
N ALA A 285 5.25 -27.93 18.06
CA ALA A 285 5.31 -28.79 19.24
C ALA A 285 5.98 -30.16 18.98
N GLU A 286 6.13 -30.98 20.03
CA GLU A 286 6.92 -32.23 20.00
C GLU A 286 6.42 -33.31 19.01
N ARG A 287 5.31 -33.12 18.29
CA ARG A 287 4.67 -34.22 17.54
C ARG A 287 4.44 -34.02 16.04
N ASP A 288 4.47 -32.81 15.49
CA ASP A 288 4.21 -32.62 14.05
C ASP A 288 5.26 -31.74 13.36
N SER A 289 5.86 -32.28 12.29
CA SER A 289 6.73 -31.52 11.38
C SER A 289 5.96 -31.13 10.13
N ASN A 290 5.82 -29.83 9.91
CA ASN A 290 5.14 -29.25 8.76
C ASN A 290 6.15 -28.62 7.81
N THR A 291 5.98 -28.82 6.51
CA THR A 291 6.84 -28.15 5.52
C THR A 291 6.30 -26.76 5.23
N MET A 292 7.04 -25.73 5.64
CA MET A 292 6.76 -24.32 5.35
C MET A 292 7.53 -23.87 4.11
N LEU A 293 6.91 -22.98 3.31
CA LEU A 293 7.58 -22.29 2.22
C LEU A 293 8.11 -20.94 2.71
N VAL A 294 9.39 -20.70 2.52
CA VAL A 294 10.07 -19.49 3.01
C VAL A 294 10.76 -18.78 1.83
N SER A 295 10.72 -17.45 1.81
CA SER A 295 11.41 -16.63 0.83
C SER A 295 12.93 -16.88 0.84
N SER A 296 13.57 -16.60 -0.29
CA SER A 296 15.02 -16.67 -0.45
C SER A 296 15.52 -15.51 -1.30
N SER A 297 16.84 -15.37 -1.45
CA SER A 297 17.43 -14.34 -2.32
C SER A 297 17.04 -14.48 -3.80
N ASN A 298 16.45 -15.61 -4.19
CA ASN A 298 16.00 -15.85 -5.56
C ASN A 298 14.47 -15.90 -5.66
N THR A 299 13.76 -15.47 -4.63
CA THR A 299 12.30 -15.41 -4.69
C THR A 299 11.89 -14.39 -5.72
N THR A 300 11.04 -14.83 -6.65
CA THR A 300 10.39 -13.96 -7.64
C THR A 300 8.89 -14.03 -7.45
N ILE A 301 8.23 -12.91 -7.69
CA ILE A 301 6.77 -12.81 -7.69
C ILE A 301 6.37 -12.35 -9.07
N SER A 302 5.46 -13.10 -9.69
CA SER A 302 4.75 -12.68 -10.88
C SER A 302 3.27 -12.55 -10.56
N TRP A 303 2.58 -11.64 -11.23
CA TRP A 303 1.15 -11.42 -11.03
C TRP A 303 0.40 -11.41 -12.34
N CYS A 304 -0.90 -11.72 -12.28
CA CYS A 304 -1.78 -11.65 -13.42
C CYS A 304 -2.56 -10.33 -13.41
N TRP A 305 -2.31 -9.50 -14.42
CA TRP A 305 -2.94 -8.20 -14.63
C TRP A 305 -4.43 -8.29 -15.03
N SER A 306 -4.81 -9.34 -15.77
CA SER A 306 -6.17 -9.53 -16.27
C SER A 306 -7.11 -10.23 -15.27
N TYR A 307 -6.56 -10.92 -14.27
CA TYR A 307 -7.36 -11.64 -13.29
C TYR A 307 -7.88 -10.71 -12.20
N ARG A 308 -9.20 -10.54 -12.16
CA ARG A 308 -9.92 -9.98 -11.00
C ARG A 308 -10.69 -11.11 -10.33
N GLY A 309 -10.04 -11.77 -9.38
CA GLY A 309 -10.67 -12.83 -8.61
C GLY A 309 -11.69 -12.25 -7.65
N ASN A 310 -12.88 -12.83 -7.62
CA ASN A 310 -13.74 -12.71 -6.44
C ASN A 310 -13.15 -13.68 -5.41
N LEU A 311 -12.66 -13.16 -4.29
CA LEU A 311 -12.33 -13.99 -3.15
C LEU A 311 -13.62 -14.73 -2.74
N PRO A 312 -13.58 -16.06 -2.54
CA PRO A 312 -14.67 -16.74 -1.86
C PRO A 312 -14.86 -16.04 -0.51
N SER A 313 -16.03 -15.46 -0.28
CA SER A 313 -16.41 -15.03 1.06
C SER A 313 -16.53 -16.31 1.87
N ASP A 314 -15.71 -16.45 2.91
CA ASP A 314 -15.91 -17.54 3.87
C ASP A 314 -17.20 -17.21 4.63
N ASP A 315 -18.33 -17.71 4.14
CA ASP A 315 -19.64 -17.65 4.80
C ASP A 315 -19.70 -18.60 6.01
N SER A 316 -18.59 -18.80 6.73
CA SER A 316 -18.59 -19.56 7.98
C SER A 316 -19.06 -18.64 9.12
N PRO A 317 -20.21 -18.92 9.78
CA PRO A 317 -20.83 -18.01 10.75
C PRO A 317 -20.12 -17.93 12.11
N GLU A 318 -18.91 -18.50 12.25
CA GLU A 318 -18.25 -18.69 13.55
C GLU A 318 -16.98 -17.86 13.77
N ILE A 319 -16.60 -17.01 12.80
CA ILE A 319 -15.47 -16.09 12.92
C ILE A 319 -15.92 -14.74 12.36
N CYS A 320 -15.76 -13.66 13.13
CA CYS A 320 -16.02 -12.28 12.68
C CYS A 320 -15.03 -11.84 11.60
N SER A 321 -15.02 -12.49 10.43
CA SER A 321 -14.27 -12.09 9.24
C SER A 321 -15.13 -11.19 8.34
N GLY A 322 -15.74 -10.18 8.93
CA GLY A 322 -16.43 -9.15 8.16
C GLY A 322 -15.40 -8.16 7.63
N ALA A 323 -15.28 -8.03 6.31
CA ALA A 323 -14.55 -6.92 5.72
C ALA A 323 -15.31 -5.62 6.02
N TYR A 324 -14.76 -4.74 6.86
CA TYR A 324 -15.39 -3.47 7.23
C TYR A 324 -14.64 -2.33 6.57
N ALA A 325 -15.31 -1.59 5.69
CA ALA A 325 -14.79 -0.36 5.11
C ALA A 325 -15.51 0.84 5.74
N GLY A 326 -14.76 1.74 6.36
CA GLY A 326 -15.33 2.88 7.06
C GLY A 326 -14.41 4.08 7.15
N VAL A 327 -15.00 5.22 7.51
CA VAL A 327 -14.28 6.47 7.74
C VAL A 327 -13.92 6.59 9.20
N ILE A 328 -12.65 6.87 9.50
CA ILE A 328 -12.22 7.14 10.87
C ILE A 328 -12.88 8.42 11.37
N THR A 329 -13.72 8.34 12.40
CA THR A 329 -14.34 9.50 13.02
C THR A 329 -13.65 9.89 14.34
N GLY A 330 -13.01 8.94 15.03
CA GLY A 330 -12.31 9.16 16.28
C GLY A 330 -11.01 8.36 16.40
N ILE A 331 -10.01 8.93 17.06
CA ILE A 331 -8.79 8.22 17.45
C ILE A 331 -8.54 8.46 18.92
N TYR A 332 -8.50 7.39 19.70
CA TYR A 332 -8.34 7.41 21.14
C TYR A 332 -7.10 6.62 21.55
N SER A 333 -6.71 6.74 22.82
CA SER A 333 -5.62 5.95 23.43
C SER A 333 -4.34 5.94 22.57
N GLN A 334 -3.89 7.13 22.15
CA GLN A 334 -2.68 7.35 21.35
C GLN A 334 -2.65 6.66 19.97
N GLY A 335 -3.81 6.23 19.44
CA GLY A 335 -3.89 5.50 18.17
C GLY A 335 -4.21 4.02 18.31
N GLN A 336 -4.39 3.52 19.54
CA GLN A 336 -4.76 2.12 19.78
C GLN A 336 -6.25 1.86 19.56
N VAL A 337 -7.10 2.86 19.71
CA VAL A 337 -8.55 2.70 19.48
C VAL A 337 -8.96 3.63 18.36
N VAL A 338 -9.53 3.06 17.31
CA VAL A 338 -9.97 3.77 16.10
C VAL A 338 -11.47 3.59 15.97
N GLU A 339 -12.20 4.69 16.00
CA GLU A 339 -13.64 4.70 15.78
C GLU A 339 -13.93 4.95 14.31
N LEU A 340 -14.81 4.14 13.73
CA LEU A 340 -15.25 4.17 12.35
C LEU A 340 -16.75 4.47 12.27
N ASP A 341 -17.10 5.39 11.39
CA ASP A 341 -18.48 5.78 11.05
C ASP A 341 -19.38 6.04 12.27
N ASP A 342 -18.79 6.50 13.38
CA ASP A 342 -19.47 6.73 14.68
C ASP A 342 -20.20 5.48 15.23
N THR A 343 -19.85 4.28 14.76
CA THR A 343 -20.60 3.04 15.05
C THR A 343 -19.71 1.88 15.46
N VAL A 344 -18.50 1.78 14.93
CA VAL A 344 -17.60 0.65 15.17
C VAL A 344 -16.31 1.14 15.79
N CYS A 345 -15.85 0.47 16.86
CA CYS A 345 -14.53 0.73 17.44
C CYS A 345 -13.60 -0.44 17.16
N LEU A 346 -12.45 -0.15 16.55
CA LEU A 346 -11.36 -1.07 16.33
C LEU A 346 -10.28 -0.88 17.41
N LEU A 347 -9.84 -1.97 18.01
CA LEU A 347 -8.69 -2.00 18.90
C LEU A 347 -7.47 -2.54 18.14
N ILE A 348 -6.42 -1.73 18.06
CA ILE A 348 -5.09 -2.11 17.59
C ILE A 348 -4.28 -2.53 18.81
N ASP A 349 -4.26 -3.83 19.09
CA ASP A 349 -3.62 -4.43 20.27
C ASP A 349 -2.20 -4.96 20.00
N ASP A 350 -1.78 -5.02 18.74
CA ASP A 350 -0.44 -5.47 18.37
C ASP A 350 0.61 -4.38 18.62
N LEU A 351 1.41 -4.58 19.67
CA LEU A 351 2.48 -3.68 20.11
C LEU A 351 3.63 -3.54 19.08
N LEU A 352 3.70 -4.41 18.07
CA LEU A 352 4.67 -4.29 16.96
C LEU A 352 4.19 -3.33 15.86
N LEU A 353 2.90 -2.99 15.85
CA LEU A 353 2.29 -2.05 14.93
C LEU A 353 2.25 -0.66 15.55
N LEU A 354 3.30 0.14 15.33
CA LEU A 354 3.11 1.58 15.42
C LEU A 354 1.96 1.97 14.45
N PRO A 355 0.97 2.76 14.89
CA PRO A 355 -0.19 3.07 14.07
C PRO A 355 0.24 3.65 12.72
N PRO A 356 -0.46 3.29 11.63
CA PRO A 356 -0.48 3.99 10.36
C PRO A 356 0.00 5.44 10.41
N HIS A 357 1.08 5.91 9.78
CA HIS A 357 1.29 7.39 9.80
C HIS A 357 0.24 8.12 8.95
N SER A 358 -0.51 7.39 8.13
CA SER A 358 -1.74 7.83 7.45
C SER A 358 -3.00 7.78 8.32
N LEU A 359 -2.96 7.10 9.47
CA LEU A 359 -4.11 6.95 10.37
C LEU A 359 -4.49 8.32 10.96
N ARG A 360 -5.64 8.83 10.51
CA ARG A 360 -6.19 10.13 10.92
C ARG A 360 -7.71 10.11 10.82
N VAL A 361 -8.37 10.99 11.57
CA VAL A 361 -9.79 11.28 11.38
C VAL A 361 -10.03 11.74 9.93
N GLY A 362 -11.05 11.17 9.29
CA GLY A 362 -11.41 11.37 7.89
C GLY A 362 -10.70 10.43 6.90
N ALA A 363 -9.77 9.58 7.33
CA ALA A 363 -9.21 8.54 6.46
C ALA A 363 -10.19 7.37 6.32
N VAL A 364 -10.21 6.76 5.13
CA VAL A 364 -10.96 5.52 4.87
C VAL A 364 -10.04 4.33 5.16
N VAL A 365 -10.51 3.39 5.94
CA VAL A 365 -9.81 2.12 6.21
C VAL A 365 -10.71 0.94 5.84
N CYS A 366 -10.07 -0.13 5.35
CA CYS A 366 -10.71 -1.42 5.15
C CYS A 366 -10.02 -2.42 6.07
N CYS A 367 -10.79 -3.10 6.91
CA CYS A 367 -10.32 -4.07 7.89
C CYS A 367 -10.85 -5.45 7.58
#